data_AF-A0A7X9G5X3-F1
#
_entry.id   AF-A0A7X9G5X3-F1
#
_cell.length_a   1.000
_cell.length_b   1.000
_cell.length_c   1.000
_cell.angle_alpha   90.00
_cell.angle_beta   90.00
_cell.angle_gamma   90.00
#
_symmetry.space_group_name_H-M   'P 1'
#
loop_
_entity.id
_entity.type
_entity.pdbx_description
1 polymer ?
#
loop_
_entity_poly.entity_id
_entity_poly.type
_entity_poly.pdbx_seq_one_letter_code
_entity_poly.pdbx_strand_id
1 'polypeptide(L)'
;MPENPDEFAGVLHYHADCTVSPQPGSKYWLRVPRDCQATVFLNEIKLPPCFASPHRIEITSYLKDGENKIRLEVATTLLRLRKDTIFEKDWSPVSVLLSGKLTIEIEE
;
A
#
# COMPACT_ATOMS: atom_id res chain seq x y z
N MET A 1 -9.75 15.41 -11.93
CA MET A 1 -9.18 14.05 -12.10
C MET A 1 -8.95 13.81 -13.58
N PRO A 2 -7.90 13.09 -14.00
CA PRO A 2 -7.71 12.74 -15.40
C PRO A 2 -8.91 11.93 -15.92
N GLU A 3 -9.24 12.12 -17.20
CA GLU A 3 -10.40 11.48 -17.85
C GLU A 3 -10.25 9.95 -17.98
N ASN A 4 -9.01 9.45 -17.92
CA ASN A 4 -8.69 8.03 -17.87
C ASN A 4 -7.65 7.76 -16.77
N PRO A 5 -8.00 7.10 -15.66
CA PRO A 5 -7.08 6.84 -14.55
C PRO A 5 -5.95 5.87 -14.93
N ASP A 6 -6.11 5.09 -16.01
CA ASP A 6 -5.05 4.20 -16.53
C ASP A 6 -3.95 4.97 -17.30
N GLU A 7 -4.13 6.27 -17.57
CA GLU A 7 -3.14 7.13 -18.24
C GLU A 7 -2.35 8.01 -17.26
N PHE A 8 -2.66 7.93 -15.97
CA PHE A 8 -1.98 8.72 -14.95
C PHE A 8 -0.53 8.26 -14.75
N ALA A 9 0.41 9.19 -14.92
CA ALA A 9 1.80 9.02 -14.54
C ALA A 9 2.15 10.03 -13.45
N GLY A 10 2.35 9.53 -12.24
CA GLY A 10 2.71 10.34 -11.07
C GLY A 10 2.69 9.50 -9.80
N VAL A 11 2.33 10.14 -8.69
CA VAL A 11 2.15 9.46 -7.41
C VAL A 11 0.68 9.53 -7.03
N LEU A 12 0.08 8.38 -6.76
CA LEU A 12 -1.27 8.27 -6.22
C LEU A 12 -1.18 8.18 -4.70
N HIS A 13 -1.97 9.00 -4.00
CA HIS A 13 -2.07 8.99 -2.54
C HIS A 13 -3.36 8.31 -2.12
N TYR A 14 -3.25 7.23 -1.37
CA TYR A 14 -4.39 6.53 -0.76
C TYR A 14 -4.38 6.76 0.72
N HIS A 15 -5.56 6.96 1.29
CA HIS A 15 -5.76 7.22 2.71
C HIS A 15 -6.75 6.21 3.26
N ALA A 16 -6.45 5.65 4.42
CA ALA A 16 -7.32 4.75 5.16
C ALA A 16 -7.10 4.98 6.66
N ASP A 17 -8.15 4.80 7.44
CA ASP A 17 -8.08 4.88 8.90
C ASP A 17 -8.37 3.50 9.48
N CYS A 18 -7.70 3.15 10.58
CA CYS A 18 -7.99 1.93 11.33
C CYS A 18 -8.00 2.22 12.83
N THR A 19 -8.83 1.48 13.56
CA THR A 19 -8.86 1.53 15.02
C THR A 19 -8.29 0.22 15.55
N VAL A 20 -7.30 0.31 16.42
CA VAL A 20 -6.65 -0.85 17.06
C VAL A 20 -6.44 -0.60 18.54
N SER A 21 -6.48 -1.67 19.34
CA SER A 21 -6.05 -1.63 20.73
C SER A 21 -4.90 -2.64 20.89
N PRO A 22 -3.63 -2.18 20.76
CA PRO A 22 -2.47 -3.06 20.73
C PRO A 22 -2.31 -3.85 22.03
N GLN A 23 -2.37 -5.17 21.91
CA GLN A 23 -2.16 -6.09 23.03
C GLN A 23 -0.65 -6.23 23.36
N PRO A 24 -0.26 -6.19 24.65
CA PRO A 24 1.11 -6.47 25.06
C PRO A 24 1.57 -7.85 24.58
N GLY A 25 2.75 -7.92 23.96
CA GLY A 25 3.35 -9.17 23.46
C GLY A 25 2.99 -9.51 22.02
N SER A 26 1.91 -8.95 21.46
CA SER A 26 1.52 -9.20 20.06
C SER A 26 2.35 -8.40 19.06
N LYS A 27 2.52 -8.96 17.87
CA LYS A 27 3.08 -8.27 16.70
C LYS A 27 2.00 -8.00 15.66
N TYR A 28 2.04 -6.80 15.10
CA TYR A 28 1.12 -6.32 14.09
C TYR A 28 1.85 -6.14 12.77
N TRP A 29 1.27 -6.66 11.70
CA TRP A 29 1.83 -6.57 10.36
C TRP A 29 0.83 -5.92 9.41
N LEU A 30 1.27 -4.94 8.63
CA LEU A 30 0.49 -4.40 7.52
C LEU A 30 0.83 -5.16 6.24
N ARG A 31 -0.14 -5.83 5.64
CA ARG A 31 0.02 -6.41 4.29
C ARG A 31 -0.06 -5.33 3.22
N VAL A 32 0.92 -5.32 2.33
CA VAL A 32 0.97 -4.46 1.15
C VAL A 32 0.67 -5.32 -0.08
N PRO A 33 -0.16 -4.86 -1.04
CA PRO A 33 -0.41 -5.61 -2.27
C PRO A 33 0.89 -5.92 -3.02
N ARG A 34 1.03 -7.16 -3.50
CA ARG A 34 2.29 -7.67 -4.08
C ARG A 34 2.78 -6.87 -5.28
N ASP A 35 1.85 -6.40 -6.09
CA ASP A 35 2.15 -5.67 -7.32
C ASP A 35 2.28 -4.15 -7.09
N CYS A 36 2.29 -3.71 -5.82
CA CYS A 36 2.35 -2.31 -5.47
C CYS A 36 3.71 -1.93 -4.88
N GLN A 37 4.51 -1.15 -5.60
CA GLN A 37 5.63 -0.42 -5.02
C GLN A 37 5.09 0.81 -4.29
N ALA A 38 4.66 0.62 -3.05
CA ALA A 38 4.14 1.70 -2.20
C ALA A 38 5.17 2.13 -1.16
N THR A 39 5.25 3.44 -0.93
CA THR A 39 5.74 3.97 0.35
C THR A 39 4.56 4.02 1.32
N VAL A 40 4.70 3.41 2.49
CA VAL A 40 3.66 3.39 3.51
C VAL A 40 3.98 4.43 4.59
N PHE A 41 2.96 5.15 5.03
CA PHE A 41 3.00 6.00 6.20
C PHE A 41 1.94 5.55 7.20
N LEU A 42 2.31 5.51 8.47
CA LEU A 42 1.41 5.25 9.58
C LEU A 42 1.53 6.40 10.56
N ASN A 43 0.43 7.11 10.84
CA ASN A 43 0.41 8.30 11.69
C ASN A 43 1.45 9.36 11.25
N GLU A 44 1.53 9.61 9.94
CA GLU A 44 2.51 10.51 9.28
C GLU A 44 3.97 10.03 9.34
N ILE A 45 4.26 8.91 10.00
CA ILE A 45 5.59 8.32 10.05
C ILE A 45 5.80 7.42 8.83
N LYS A 46 6.84 7.72 8.04
CA LYS A 46 7.25 6.88 6.91
C LYS A 46 7.80 5.55 7.41
N LEU A 47 7.20 4.45 6.96
CA LEU A 47 7.63 3.10 7.29
C LEU A 47 8.76 2.62 6.36
N PRO A 48 9.50 1.58 6.76
CA PRO A 48 10.48 0.94 5.89
C PRO A 48 9.86 0.46 4.57
N PRO A 49 10.62 0.53 3.47
CA PRO A 49 10.14 0.06 2.17
C PRO A 49 9.79 -1.44 2.16
N CYS A 50 8.70 -1.81 1.48
CA CYS A 50 8.28 -3.19 1.27
C CYS A 50 8.12 -3.48 -0.23
N PHE A 51 9.20 -3.97 -0.84
CA PHE A 51 9.27 -4.20 -2.29
C PHE A 51 9.53 -5.66 -2.65
N ALA A 52 9.69 -6.52 -1.65
CA ALA A 52 10.02 -7.93 -1.82
C ALA A 52 9.23 -8.78 -0.84
N SER A 53 9.06 -10.06 -1.19
CA SER A 53 8.44 -11.04 -0.31
C SER A 53 9.20 -11.16 1.02
N PRO A 54 8.51 -11.27 2.17
CA PRO A 54 7.05 -11.25 2.32
C PRO A 54 6.51 -9.81 2.22
N HIS A 55 5.47 -9.57 1.41
CA HIS A 55 4.88 -8.24 1.15
C HIS A 55 4.08 -7.72 2.37
N ARG A 56 4.74 -7.60 3.52
CA ARG A 56 4.21 -7.09 4.78
C ARG A 56 5.27 -6.29 5.53
N ILE A 57 4.83 -5.32 6.31
CA ILE A 57 5.67 -4.47 7.15
C ILE A 57 5.24 -4.67 8.60
N GLU A 58 6.19 -4.82 9.51
CA GLU A 58 5.95 -4.83 10.95
C GLU A 58 5.58 -3.39 11.40
N ILE A 59 4.45 -3.22 12.07
CA ILE A 59 3.90 -1.90 12.43
C ILE A 59 3.69 -1.68 13.93
N THR A 60 3.98 -2.66 14.79
CA THR A 60 3.65 -2.64 16.23
C THR A 60 4.16 -1.38 16.92
N SER A 61 5.41 -1.00 16.66
CA SER A 61 6.04 0.17 17.30
C SER A 61 5.50 1.52 16.82
N TYR A 62 4.67 1.54 15.77
CA TYR A 62 4.12 2.74 15.16
C TYR A 62 2.62 2.94 15.45
N LEU A 63 1.97 1.91 16.02
CA LEU A 63 0.56 1.94 16.37
C LEU A 63 0.33 2.77 17.64
N LYS A 64 -0.78 3.50 17.64
CA LYS A 64 -1.38 4.16 18.80
C LYS A 64 -2.58 3.34 19.26
N ASP A 65 -2.89 3.39 20.56
CA ASP A 65 -4.19 2.93 21.03
C ASP A 65 -5.29 3.83 20.48
N GLY A 66 -6.31 3.24 19.87
CA GLY A 66 -7.37 3.95 19.17
C GLY A 66 -7.09 4.13 17.67
N GLU A 67 -7.39 5.32 17.16
CA GLU A 67 -7.36 5.62 15.72
C GLU A 67 -5.94 5.82 15.18
N ASN A 68 -5.68 5.21 14.03
CA ASN A 68 -4.43 5.26 13.31
C ASN A 68 -4.68 5.59 11.84
N LYS A 69 -3.90 6.51 11.29
CA LYS A 69 -4.02 6.95 9.89
C LYS A 69 -2.98 6.26 9.04
N ILE A 70 -3.43 5.59 7.98
CA ILE A 70 -2.58 4.92 6.99
C ILE A 70 -2.61 5.73 5.71
N ARG A 71 -1.44 6.01 5.15
CA ARG A 71 -1.30 6.61 3.83
C ARG A 71 -0.35 5.80 2.97
N LEU A 72 -0.76 5.49 1.75
CA LEU A 72 0.08 4.86 0.74
C LEU A 72 0.41 5.86 -0.35
N GLU A 73 1.68 5.99 -0.68
CA GLU A 73 2.15 6.67 -1.87
C GLU A 73 2.56 5.61 -2.90
N VAL A 74 1.80 5.50 -3.98
CA VAL A 74 2.07 4.55 -5.06
C VAL A 74 2.58 5.33 -6.26
N ALA A 75 3.86 5.15 -6.57
CA ALA A 75 4.44 5.70 -7.79
C ALA A 75 4.05 4.81 -8.98
N THR A 76 3.25 5.36 -9.90
CA THR A 76 2.94 4.68 -11.16
C THR A 76 4.12 4.85 -12.12
N THR A 77 4.55 3.78 -12.79
CA THR A 77 5.51 3.92 -13.89
C THR A 77 4.84 4.58 -15.11
N LEU A 78 5.63 5.17 -16.01
CA LEU A 78 5.17 5.71 -17.30
C LEU A 78 4.64 4.57 -18.20
N LEU A 79 3.47 4.01 -17.88
CA LEU A 79 2.78 2.97 -18.65
C LEU A 79 2.59 3.40 -20.12
N ARG A 80 2.56 4.71 -20.40
CA ARG A 80 2.56 5.30 -21.75
C ARG A 80 3.72 4.83 -22.63
N LEU A 81 4.87 4.42 -22.07
CA LEU A 81 6.04 3.96 -22.82
C LEU A 81 6.13 2.43 -22.96
N ARG A 82 5.24 1.66 -22.31
CA ARG A 82 5.24 0.18 -22.36
C ARG A 82 4.23 -0.43 -23.33
N LYS A 83 3.45 0.37 -24.07
CA LYS A 83 2.60 -0.20 -25.14
C LYS A 83 3.40 -0.90 -26.25
N ASP A 84 4.70 -0.61 -26.36
CA ASP A 84 5.59 -1.25 -27.34
C ASP A 84 6.37 -2.46 -26.80
N THR A 85 6.18 -2.88 -25.54
CA THR A 85 6.95 -4.01 -24.99
C THR A 85 6.15 -4.90 -24.01
N ILE A 86 5.60 -5.98 -24.57
CA ILE A 86 5.52 -7.34 -24.00
C ILE A 86 5.00 -7.45 -22.54
N PHE A 87 3.87 -6.83 -22.20
CA PHE A 87 3.11 -7.27 -21.02
C PHE A 87 1.62 -7.37 -21.37
N GLU A 88 1.09 -8.59 -21.25
CA GLU A 88 -0.28 -8.96 -21.55
C GLU A 88 -1.28 -8.22 -20.65
N LYS A 89 -2.07 -7.37 -21.29
CA LYS A 89 -3.49 -7.02 -21.15
C LYS A 89 -4.20 -6.82 -19.79
N ASP A 90 -3.71 -7.25 -18.63
CA ASP A 90 -4.53 -7.21 -17.39
C ASP A 90 -3.96 -6.38 -16.22
N TRP A 91 -2.90 -5.61 -16.44
CA TRP A 91 -2.30 -4.80 -15.38
C TRP A 91 -2.81 -3.35 -15.39
N SER A 92 -3.86 -3.09 -14.60
CA SER A 92 -4.25 -1.73 -14.22
C SER A 92 -3.75 -1.48 -12.79
N PRO A 93 -2.92 -0.45 -12.54
CA PRO A 93 -2.51 -0.10 -11.18
C PRO A 93 -3.71 0.22 -10.28
N VAL A 94 -4.85 0.61 -10.87
CA VAL A 94 -6.11 0.89 -10.16
C VAL A 94 -6.82 -0.41 -9.75
N SER A 95 -6.81 -1.46 -10.58
CA SER A 95 -7.51 -2.72 -10.28
C SER A 95 -6.82 -3.54 -9.19
N VAL A 96 -5.48 -3.50 -9.09
CA VAL A 96 -4.72 -4.16 -8.01
C VAL A 96 -5.00 -3.49 -6.65
N LEU A 97 -5.11 -2.16 -6.61
CA LEU A 97 -5.35 -1.41 -5.38
C LEU A 97 -6.80 -1.51 -4.90
N LEU A 98 -7.77 -1.67 -5.80
CA LEU A 98 -9.18 -1.88 -5.46
C LEU A 98 -9.50 -3.34 -5.07
N SER A 99 -8.69 -4.32 -5.50
CA SER A 99 -8.89 -5.75 -5.18
C SER A 99 -8.12 -6.21 -3.94
N GLY A 100 -6.99 -5.59 -3.61
CA GLY A 100 -6.17 -5.92 -2.45
C GLY A 100 -6.54 -5.10 -1.21
N LYS A 101 -7.47 -5.60 -0.38
CA LYS A 101 -7.77 -5.01 0.94
C LYS A 101 -6.48 -4.86 1.76
N LEU A 102 -6.13 -3.64 2.15
CA LEU A 102 -5.16 -3.41 3.22
C LEU A 102 -5.66 -4.15 4.45
N THR A 103 -4.87 -5.12 4.91
CA THR A 103 -5.24 -5.98 6.03
C THR A 103 -4.14 -5.90 7.07
N ILE A 104 -4.54 -5.66 8.32
CA ILE A 104 -3.65 -5.79 9.47
C ILE A 104 -3.74 -7.23 9.96
N GLU A 105 -2.59 -7.88 10.08
CA GLU A 105 -2.47 -9.21 10.65
C GLU A 105 -1.88 -9.14 12.05
N ILE A 106 -2.35 -10.03 12.92
CA ILE A 106 -1.89 -10.16 14.30
C ILE A 106 -1.18 -11.50 14.41
N GLU A 107 0.03 -11.48 14.94
CA GLU A 107 0.82 -12.67 15.28
C GLU A 107 1.03 -12.63 16.81
N GLU A 108 0.54 -13.68 17.48
CA GLU A 108 0.67 -13.89 18.94
C GLU A 108 2.03 -14.46 19.33
#